data_AF-A0A3R7ILB4-F1
#
_entry.id   AF-A0A3R7ILB4-F1
#
_cell.length_a   1.000
_cell.length_b   1.000
_cell.length_c   1.000
_cell.angle_alpha   90.00
_cell.angle_beta   90.00
_cell.angle_gamma   90.00
#
_symmetry.space_group_name_H-M   'P 1'
#
loop_
_entity.id
_entity.type
_entity.pdbx_description
1 polymer ?
#
loop_
_entity_poly.entity_id
_entity_poly.type
_entity_poly.pdbx_seq_one_letter_code
_entity_poly.pdbx_strand_id
1 'polypeptide(L)'
;MPPLDYRWAHAVNSIAKLSAVQQQIREAKKNQFALSNFVNAIEADIIWGEAQQTPVMGHPPAIDGDVPLSSFLDAMQELAMQFQSLLKQTETPLIVKLDFKSSHAFEASSELLTRFIAEFPYTKSVFINADILPGPANSNHVAFEAVNFLQQVNALGEQEGGKYRHKLVLSVGWTTANATEEEIYLTFPLRATSVRKSWPALRPLLGPPNYGFTLWWAITQIPDDEMEWLFNTLEIETHTDEATDSQSTFAGRTFYDILGFDRFLEKRGHEQSLSSAQLQS
;
A
#
# COMPACT_ATOMS: atom_id res chain seq x y z
N MET A 1 -13.14 -0.59 13.93
CA MET A 1 -12.44 -1.78 13.41
C MET A 1 -10.99 -1.68 13.88
N PRO A 2 -10.31 -2.79 14.24
CA PRO A 2 -8.87 -2.74 14.35
C PRO A 2 -8.30 -2.31 12.97
N PRO A 3 -7.25 -1.48 12.93
CA PRO A 3 -6.61 -1.12 11.68
C PRO A 3 -6.05 -2.36 10.99
N LEU A 4 -5.91 -2.28 9.68
CA LEU A 4 -5.31 -3.37 8.89
C LEU A 4 -3.83 -3.51 9.28
N ASP A 5 -3.45 -4.68 9.83
CA ASP A 5 -2.07 -5.01 10.20
C ASP A 5 -1.32 -5.54 8.97
N TYR A 6 -0.55 -4.66 8.31
CA TYR A 6 0.26 -5.02 7.15
C TYR A 6 1.74 -5.05 7.49
N ARG A 7 2.38 -6.20 7.26
CA ARG A 7 3.82 -6.40 7.35
C ARG A 7 4.42 -6.46 5.95
N TRP A 8 5.18 -5.42 5.64
CA TRP A 8 5.74 -5.20 4.32
C TRP A 8 7.06 -5.95 4.11
N ALA A 9 7.13 -6.70 3.01
CA ALA A 9 8.39 -7.07 2.39
C ALA A 9 8.74 -6.03 1.33
N HIS A 10 9.84 -5.30 1.57
CA HIS A 10 10.28 -4.18 0.75
C HIS A 10 11.34 -4.57 -0.29
N ALA A 11 11.24 -3.95 -1.47
CA ALA A 11 12.14 -4.08 -2.60
C ALA A 11 12.42 -5.56 -2.92
N VAL A 12 11.37 -6.36 -3.11
CA VAL A 12 11.44 -7.80 -3.43
C VAL A 12 11.89 -8.01 -4.88
N ASN A 13 13.08 -7.52 -5.18
CA ASN A 13 13.60 -7.36 -6.52
C ASN A 13 14.56 -8.48 -6.95
N SER A 14 14.58 -9.59 -6.22
CA SER A 14 15.48 -10.70 -6.50
C SER A 14 14.89 -12.05 -6.16
N ILE A 15 15.40 -13.12 -6.80
CA ILE A 15 14.97 -14.50 -6.54
C ILE A 15 15.13 -14.84 -5.06
N ALA A 16 16.23 -14.39 -4.43
CA ALA A 16 16.50 -14.65 -3.03
C ALA A 16 15.44 -14.02 -2.10
N LYS A 17 15.07 -12.76 -2.36
CA LYS A 17 14.03 -12.07 -1.57
C LYS A 17 12.65 -12.67 -1.79
N LEU A 18 12.30 -12.95 -3.05
CA LEU A 18 11.02 -13.58 -3.38
C LEU A 18 10.88 -14.96 -2.70
N SER A 19 11.94 -15.77 -2.76
CA SER A 19 12.00 -17.08 -2.09
C SER A 19 11.84 -16.98 -0.58
N ALA A 20 12.46 -15.97 0.05
CA ALA A 20 12.35 -15.73 1.48
C ALA A 20 10.90 -15.38 1.89
N VAL A 21 10.24 -14.49 1.12
CA VAL A 21 8.82 -14.14 1.32
C VAL A 21 7.93 -15.38 1.16
N GLN A 22 8.12 -16.15 0.09
CA GLN A 22 7.38 -17.40 -0.13
C GLN A 22 7.61 -18.42 0.99
N GLN A 23 8.82 -18.52 1.53
CA GLN A 23 9.09 -19.39 2.67
C GLN A 23 8.34 -18.93 3.92
N GLN A 24 8.42 -17.65 4.26
CA GLN A 24 7.75 -17.10 5.43
C GLN A 24 6.23 -17.30 5.38
N ILE A 25 5.59 -17.03 4.23
CA ILE A 25 4.14 -17.21 4.07
C ILE A 25 3.77 -18.70 4.15
N ARG A 26 4.58 -19.61 3.57
CA ARG A 26 4.35 -21.06 3.68
C ARG A 26 4.46 -21.55 5.12
N GLU A 27 5.41 -21.04 5.89
CA GLU A 27 5.56 -21.34 7.32
C GLU A 27 4.37 -20.82 8.13
N ALA A 28 3.92 -19.58 7.86
CA ALA A 28 2.73 -19.02 8.47
C ALA A 28 1.48 -19.87 8.17
N LYS A 29 1.28 -20.29 6.91
CA LYS A 29 0.18 -21.18 6.53
C LYS A 29 0.24 -22.55 7.21
N LYS A 30 1.42 -23.15 7.37
CA LYS A 30 1.57 -24.42 8.13
C LYS A 30 1.06 -24.28 9.55
N ASN A 31 1.26 -23.11 10.15
CA ASN A 31 0.75 -22.74 11.46
C ASN A 31 -0.66 -22.13 11.41
N GLN A 32 -1.38 -22.29 10.30
CA GLN A 32 -2.74 -21.77 10.07
C GLN A 32 -2.88 -20.27 10.31
N PHE A 33 -1.79 -19.52 10.11
CA PHE A 33 -1.70 -18.09 10.40
C PHE A 33 -2.10 -17.75 11.86
N ALA A 34 -1.82 -18.65 12.80
CA ALA A 34 -2.18 -18.49 14.21
C ALA A 34 -1.55 -17.26 14.89
N LEU A 35 -0.43 -16.78 14.34
CA LEU A 35 0.23 -15.53 14.73
C LEU A 35 0.11 -14.54 13.58
N SER A 36 -0.10 -13.24 13.85
CA SER A 36 -0.13 -12.17 12.83
C SER A 36 1.27 -11.72 12.38
N ASN A 37 2.32 -12.52 12.64
CA ASN A 37 3.72 -12.16 12.43
C ASN A 37 4.31 -12.62 11.07
N PHE A 38 3.54 -12.47 10.00
CA PHE A 38 3.94 -12.88 8.65
C PHE A 38 3.77 -11.75 7.64
N VAL A 39 4.56 -11.80 6.56
CA VAL A 39 4.42 -10.85 5.43
C VAL A 39 3.07 -11.04 4.76
N ASN A 40 2.35 -9.92 4.61
CA ASN A 40 1.05 -9.84 3.93
C ASN A 40 0.93 -8.54 3.10
N ALA A 41 2.02 -7.81 2.92
CA ALA A 41 2.15 -6.76 1.92
C ALA A 41 3.53 -6.90 1.25
N ILE A 42 3.56 -6.90 -0.07
CA ILE A 42 4.77 -7.16 -0.85
C ILE A 42 4.96 -6.02 -1.82
N GLU A 43 6.09 -5.35 -1.75
CA GLU A 43 6.49 -4.26 -2.64
C GLU A 43 7.71 -4.69 -3.45
N ALA A 44 7.66 -4.40 -4.76
CA ALA A 44 8.79 -4.62 -5.65
C ALA A 44 8.90 -3.47 -6.66
N ASP A 45 10.15 -3.08 -6.92
CA ASP A 45 10.51 -2.09 -7.91
C ASP A 45 10.56 -2.72 -9.30
N ILE A 46 10.12 -2.00 -10.31
CA ILE A 46 10.02 -2.49 -11.68
C ILE A 46 10.77 -1.56 -12.63
N ILE A 47 11.75 -2.11 -13.33
CA ILE A 47 12.51 -1.44 -14.39
C ILE A 47 12.31 -2.16 -15.73
N TRP A 48 12.80 -1.52 -16.79
CA TRP A 48 12.97 -2.18 -18.08
C TRP A 48 14.28 -2.97 -18.04
N GLY A 49 14.23 -4.27 -18.31
CA GLY A 49 15.42 -5.12 -18.40
C GLY A 49 16.04 -5.06 -19.79
N GLU A 50 17.20 -4.45 -19.92
CA GLU A 50 17.83 -4.24 -21.23
C GLU A 50 18.30 -5.54 -21.91
N ALA A 51 18.75 -6.56 -21.18
CA ALA A 51 19.15 -7.82 -21.83
C ALA A 51 17.94 -8.67 -22.21
N GLN A 52 16.89 -8.64 -21.38
CA GLN A 52 15.69 -9.47 -21.56
C GLN A 52 14.61 -8.79 -22.42
N GLN A 53 14.72 -7.47 -22.64
CA GLN A 53 13.74 -6.63 -23.33
C GLN A 53 12.32 -6.84 -22.79
N THR A 54 12.20 -6.83 -21.46
CA THR A 54 10.94 -7.07 -20.74
C THR A 54 10.96 -6.35 -19.39
N PRO A 55 9.79 -6.05 -18.77
CA PRO A 55 9.75 -5.57 -17.39
C PRO A 55 10.29 -6.62 -16.41
N VAL A 56 11.21 -6.20 -15.54
CA VAL A 56 11.87 -7.05 -14.55
C VAL A 56 11.86 -6.36 -13.19
N MET A 57 11.91 -7.15 -12.12
CA MET A 57 12.05 -6.60 -10.78
C MET A 57 13.46 -6.04 -10.61
N GLY A 58 13.58 -4.79 -10.21
CA GLY A 58 14.86 -4.10 -10.12
C GLY A 58 14.69 -2.63 -9.76
N HIS A 59 15.71 -2.06 -9.11
CA HIS A 59 15.75 -0.65 -8.74
C HIS A 59 17.01 0.00 -9.33
N PRO A 60 16.91 1.23 -9.89
CA PRO A 60 18.08 1.97 -10.36
C PRO A 60 19.21 2.03 -9.31
N PRO A 61 20.49 1.95 -9.70
CA PRO A 61 21.02 2.03 -11.06
C PRO A 61 21.04 0.70 -11.82
N ALA A 62 20.36 -0.35 -11.33
CA ALA A 62 20.20 -1.58 -12.11
C ALA A 62 19.48 -1.30 -13.43
N ILE A 63 19.93 -1.97 -14.49
CA ILE A 63 19.33 -1.92 -15.84
C ILE A 63 18.76 -3.29 -16.27
N ASP A 64 18.79 -4.26 -15.35
CA ASP A 64 18.27 -5.61 -15.53
C ASP A 64 17.98 -6.24 -14.16
N GLY A 65 17.30 -7.38 -14.15
CA GLY A 65 16.86 -8.09 -12.95
C GLY A 65 16.70 -9.59 -13.21
N ASP A 66 16.95 -10.41 -12.20
CA ASP A 66 16.85 -11.87 -12.26
C ASP A 66 15.40 -12.39 -12.19
N VAL A 67 14.43 -11.51 -11.94
CA VAL A 67 13.00 -11.86 -11.83
C VAL A 67 12.20 -11.08 -12.87
N PRO A 68 11.73 -11.70 -13.96
CA PRO A 68 10.75 -11.11 -14.87
C PRO A 68 9.45 -10.75 -14.15
N LEU A 69 8.80 -9.65 -14.53
CA LEU A 69 7.51 -9.25 -13.95
C LEU A 69 6.47 -10.36 -14.06
N SER A 70 6.39 -11.07 -15.18
CA SER A 70 5.46 -12.20 -15.33
C SER A 70 5.63 -13.25 -14.23
N SER A 71 6.88 -13.66 -13.96
CA SER A 71 7.19 -14.64 -12.92
C SER A 71 6.91 -14.11 -11.52
N PHE A 72 7.12 -12.81 -11.28
CA PHE A 72 6.73 -12.17 -10.03
C PHE A 72 5.21 -12.20 -9.83
N LEU A 73 4.44 -11.84 -10.86
CA LEU A 73 2.97 -11.83 -10.81
C LEU A 73 2.40 -13.25 -10.62
N ASP A 74 2.97 -14.25 -11.29
CA ASP A 74 2.61 -15.67 -11.07
C ASP A 74 2.83 -16.07 -9.60
N ALA A 75 3.98 -15.71 -9.03
CA ALA A 75 4.26 -15.96 -7.62
C ALA A 75 3.26 -15.24 -6.69
N MET A 76 2.83 -14.02 -7.02
CA MET A 76 1.82 -13.31 -6.23
C MET A 76 0.45 -14.02 -6.27
N GLN A 77 0.07 -14.62 -7.41
CA GLN A 77 -1.14 -15.43 -7.48
C GLN A 77 -1.05 -16.69 -6.62
N GLU A 78 0.09 -17.39 -6.69
CA GLU A 78 0.33 -18.55 -5.83
C GLU A 78 0.25 -18.20 -4.34
N LEU A 79 0.79 -17.04 -3.95
CA LEU A 79 0.71 -16.54 -2.58
C LEU A 79 -0.72 -16.20 -2.19
N ALA A 80 -1.50 -15.55 -3.06
CA ALA A 80 -2.91 -15.28 -2.80
C ALA A 80 -3.69 -16.59 -2.52
N MET A 81 -3.38 -17.67 -3.25
CA MET A 81 -3.98 -18.99 -2.96
C MET A 81 -3.63 -19.52 -1.55
N GLN A 82 -2.50 -19.12 -0.97
CA GLN A 82 -2.15 -19.49 0.40
C GLN A 82 -3.03 -18.78 1.45
N PHE A 83 -3.48 -17.56 1.16
CA PHE A 83 -4.27 -16.72 2.06
C PHE A 83 -5.79 -16.97 1.98
N GLN A 84 -6.27 -17.86 1.11
CA GLN A 84 -7.71 -18.15 0.97
C GLN A 84 -8.39 -18.56 2.28
N SER A 85 -7.68 -19.22 3.19
CA SER A 85 -8.24 -19.59 4.51
C SER A 85 -8.52 -18.40 5.42
N LEU A 86 -7.98 -17.21 5.11
CA LEU A 86 -8.19 -15.97 5.86
C LEU A 86 -9.34 -15.11 5.32
N LEU A 87 -10.08 -15.59 4.33
CA LEU A 87 -11.25 -14.91 3.75
C LEU A 87 -12.42 -14.82 4.75
N LYS A 88 -12.27 -13.99 5.78
CA LYS A 88 -13.39 -13.33 6.45
C LYS A 88 -13.67 -12.09 5.61
N GLN A 89 -14.91 -11.93 5.13
CA GLN A 89 -15.29 -11.08 3.98
C GLN A 89 -15.02 -9.56 4.07
N THR A 90 -14.15 -9.09 4.96
CA THR A 90 -13.97 -7.67 5.28
C THR A 90 -12.53 -7.16 5.15
N GLU A 91 -11.51 -8.03 5.11
CA GLU A 91 -10.10 -7.58 5.13
C GLU A 91 -9.30 -8.16 3.95
N THR A 92 -8.49 -7.31 3.31
CA THR A 92 -7.60 -7.68 2.20
C THR A 92 -6.36 -8.37 2.77
N PRO A 93 -6.19 -9.70 2.60
CA PRO A 93 -5.19 -10.47 3.31
C PRO A 93 -3.80 -10.43 2.65
N LEU A 94 -3.70 -9.89 1.43
CA LEU A 94 -2.43 -9.70 0.73
C LEU A 94 -2.48 -8.43 -0.12
N ILE A 95 -1.51 -7.54 0.09
CA ILE A 95 -1.23 -6.41 -0.80
C ILE A 95 -0.04 -6.74 -1.70
N VAL A 96 -0.16 -6.36 -2.97
CA VAL A 96 0.92 -6.39 -3.97
C VAL A 96 1.11 -4.97 -4.48
N LYS A 97 2.26 -4.36 -4.19
CA LYS A 97 2.64 -3.04 -4.66
C LYS A 97 3.70 -3.13 -5.74
N LEU A 98 3.35 -2.63 -6.91
CA LEU A 98 4.17 -2.60 -8.11
C LEU A 98 4.71 -1.18 -8.26
N ASP A 99 5.96 -0.96 -7.86
CA ASP A 99 6.63 0.33 -7.88
C ASP A 99 7.42 0.52 -9.18
N PHE A 100 6.76 1.09 -10.19
CA PHE A 100 7.38 1.31 -11.48
C PHE A 100 8.40 2.45 -11.40
N LYS A 101 9.62 2.14 -11.87
CA LYS A 101 10.76 3.08 -11.98
C LYS A 101 11.04 3.50 -13.42
N SER A 102 10.29 2.97 -14.39
CA SER A 102 10.38 3.30 -15.82
C SER A 102 9.00 3.33 -16.50
N SER A 103 8.68 4.42 -17.21
CA SER A 103 7.45 4.52 -18.00
C SER A 103 7.37 3.43 -19.07
N HIS A 104 8.50 3.11 -19.71
CA HIS A 104 8.58 2.07 -20.71
C HIS A 104 8.24 0.68 -20.13
N ALA A 105 8.72 0.39 -18.93
CA ALA A 105 8.38 -0.85 -18.24
C ALA A 105 6.88 -0.93 -17.91
N PHE A 106 6.27 0.19 -17.49
CA PHE A 106 4.83 0.24 -17.21
C PHE A 106 3.99 0.01 -18.47
N GLU A 107 4.31 0.69 -19.57
CA GLU A 107 3.64 0.51 -20.87
C GLU A 107 3.72 -0.94 -21.36
N ALA A 108 4.91 -1.55 -21.29
CA ALA A 108 5.11 -2.94 -21.67
C ALA A 108 4.41 -3.95 -20.73
N SER A 109 3.97 -3.52 -19.54
CA SER A 109 3.30 -4.38 -18.56
C SER A 109 1.79 -4.44 -18.72
N SER A 110 1.17 -3.61 -19.57
CA SER A 110 -0.29 -3.43 -19.61
C SER A 110 -1.08 -4.75 -19.73
N GLU A 111 -0.68 -5.66 -20.62
CA GLU A 111 -1.36 -6.94 -20.81
C GLU A 111 -1.19 -7.87 -19.60
N LEU A 112 0.03 -7.95 -19.05
CA LEU A 112 0.33 -8.75 -17.87
C LEU A 112 -0.47 -8.27 -16.66
N LEU A 113 -0.52 -6.95 -16.43
CA LEU A 113 -1.30 -6.35 -15.35
C LEU A 113 -2.79 -6.63 -15.52
N THR A 114 -3.32 -6.49 -16.73
CA THR A 114 -4.75 -6.75 -17.01
C THR A 114 -5.13 -8.18 -16.63
N ARG A 115 -4.34 -9.17 -17.06
CA ARG A 115 -4.55 -10.58 -16.72
C ARG A 115 -4.43 -10.84 -15.22
N PHE A 116 -3.36 -10.33 -14.62
CA PHE A 116 -3.10 -10.48 -13.19
C PHE A 116 -4.25 -9.92 -12.35
N ILE A 117 -4.69 -8.70 -12.63
CA ILE A 117 -5.79 -8.04 -11.91
C ILE A 117 -7.10 -8.81 -12.10
N ALA A 118 -7.40 -9.31 -13.30
CA ALA A 118 -8.59 -10.11 -13.55
C ALA A 118 -8.65 -11.35 -12.63
N GLU A 119 -7.52 -12.02 -12.46
CA GLU A 119 -7.38 -13.26 -11.70
C GLU A 119 -7.14 -13.05 -10.19
N PHE A 120 -6.56 -11.91 -9.77
CA PHE A 120 -6.20 -11.68 -8.37
C PHE A 120 -7.46 -11.60 -7.49
N PRO A 121 -7.56 -12.35 -6.37
CA PRO A 121 -8.85 -12.54 -5.70
C PRO A 121 -9.27 -11.40 -4.77
N TYR A 122 -8.39 -10.44 -4.49
CA TYR A 122 -8.61 -9.46 -3.43
C TYR A 122 -8.96 -8.06 -3.97
N THR A 123 -9.80 -7.36 -3.21
CA THR A 123 -10.16 -5.96 -3.46
C THR A 123 -9.13 -5.03 -2.85
N LYS A 124 -8.91 -3.84 -3.40
CA LYS A 124 -7.96 -2.83 -2.90
C LYS A 124 -6.57 -3.41 -2.55
N SER A 125 -6.05 -4.29 -3.40
CA SER A 125 -4.88 -5.10 -3.08
C SER A 125 -3.73 -4.93 -4.07
N VAL A 126 -4.00 -4.46 -5.28
CA VAL A 126 -2.99 -4.26 -6.33
C VAL A 126 -2.68 -2.78 -6.42
N PHE A 127 -1.54 -2.39 -5.86
CA PHE A 127 -1.10 -1.01 -5.81
C PHE A 127 -0.23 -0.74 -7.02
N ILE A 128 -0.62 0.22 -7.85
CA ILE A 128 0.21 0.72 -8.95
C ILE A 128 0.88 2.01 -8.47
N ASN A 129 2.21 1.98 -8.38
CA ASN A 129 3.00 3.07 -7.83
C ASN A 129 4.03 3.57 -8.84
N ALA A 130 4.26 4.88 -8.84
CA ALA A 130 5.38 5.50 -9.53
C ALA A 130 5.73 6.85 -8.88
N ASP A 131 7.00 7.22 -8.99
CA ASP A 131 7.50 8.54 -8.64
C ASP A 131 7.21 9.52 -9.78
N ILE A 132 6.01 10.12 -9.76
CA ILE A 132 5.54 11.00 -10.84
C ILE A 132 5.94 12.47 -10.67
N LEU A 133 6.66 12.83 -9.60
CA LEU A 133 7.08 14.21 -9.35
C LEU A 133 8.54 14.36 -8.91
N PRO A 134 9.12 15.57 -9.10
CA PRO A 134 10.51 15.83 -8.75
C PRO A 134 10.76 15.63 -7.26
N GLY A 135 11.81 14.89 -6.90
CA GLY A 135 12.21 14.72 -5.50
C GLY A 135 12.75 16.02 -4.87
N PRO A 136 12.85 16.08 -3.54
CA PRO A 136 13.28 17.27 -2.80
C PRO A 136 14.75 17.69 -3.04
N ALA A 137 15.51 16.91 -3.80
CA ALA A 137 16.93 17.15 -4.10
C ALA A 137 17.17 17.88 -5.44
N ASN A 138 16.16 18.55 -6.02
CA ASN A 138 16.25 19.23 -7.32
C ASN A 138 16.73 18.31 -8.46
N SER A 139 16.49 17.00 -8.38
CA SER A 139 16.65 16.14 -9.54
C SER A 139 15.50 16.44 -10.49
N ASN A 140 15.76 17.23 -11.54
CA ASN A 140 14.81 17.47 -12.64
C ASN A 140 14.51 16.18 -13.44
N HIS A 141 15.07 15.04 -13.04
CA HIS A 141 14.80 13.75 -13.62
C HIS A 141 13.44 13.23 -13.12
N VAL A 142 12.43 13.36 -13.97
CA VAL A 142 11.11 12.79 -13.76
C VAL A 142 11.04 11.54 -14.62
N ALA A 143 11.00 10.35 -13.99
CA ALA A 143 10.93 9.07 -14.70
C ALA A 143 9.56 8.82 -15.36
N PHE A 144 8.53 9.57 -14.93
CA PHE A 144 7.16 9.48 -15.40
C PHE A 144 6.56 10.85 -15.60
N GLU A 145 6.11 11.16 -16.82
CA GLU A 145 5.21 12.29 -16.99
C GLU A 145 3.90 11.98 -16.26
N ALA A 146 3.54 12.85 -15.30
CA ALA A 146 2.46 12.61 -14.34
C ALA A 146 1.11 12.39 -15.02
N VAL A 147 0.77 13.22 -16.02
CA VAL A 147 -0.53 13.11 -16.70
C VAL A 147 -0.65 11.79 -17.45
N ASN A 148 0.39 11.40 -18.19
CA ASN A 148 0.43 10.15 -18.92
C ASN A 148 0.31 8.93 -17.98
N PHE A 149 1.08 8.91 -16.88
CA PHE A 149 0.98 7.81 -15.91
C PHE A 149 -0.43 7.67 -15.33
N LEU A 150 -1.06 8.78 -14.93
CA LEU A 150 -2.42 8.77 -14.39
C LEU A 150 -3.44 8.29 -15.44
N GLN A 151 -3.31 8.71 -16.70
CA GLN A 151 -4.16 8.25 -17.79
C GLN A 151 -4.00 6.75 -18.05
N GLN A 152 -2.77 6.25 -18.02
CA GLN A 152 -2.48 4.83 -18.22
C GLN A 152 -3.03 3.96 -17.08
N VAL A 153 -2.91 4.38 -15.82
CA VAL A 153 -3.53 3.67 -14.68
C VAL A 153 -5.06 3.71 -14.78
N ASN A 154 -5.65 4.84 -15.18
CA ASN A 154 -7.08 4.92 -15.41
C ASN A 154 -7.52 3.94 -16.52
N ALA A 155 -6.80 3.92 -17.65
CA ALA A 155 -7.07 3.00 -18.75
C ALA A 155 -6.92 1.52 -18.35
N LEU A 156 -6.00 1.20 -17.45
CA LEU A 156 -5.87 -0.13 -16.84
C LEU A 156 -7.11 -0.47 -15.99
N GLY A 157 -7.61 0.50 -15.22
CA GLY A 157 -8.84 0.36 -14.43
C GLY A 157 -10.12 0.28 -15.25
N GLU A 158 -10.11 0.76 -16.51
CA GLU A 158 -11.23 0.67 -17.45
C GLU A 158 -11.25 -0.64 -18.27
N GLN A 159 -10.20 -1.46 -18.20
CA GLN A 159 -10.16 -2.74 -18.90
C GLN A 159 -11.34 -3.62 -18.51
N GLU A 160 -11.88 -4.36 -19.48
CA GLU A 160 -13.11 -5.15 -19.34
C GLU A 160 -14.30 -4.34 -18.78
N GLY A 161 -14.41 -3.06 -19.14
CA GLY A 161 -15.52 -2.19 -18.74
C GLY A 161 -15.51 -1.86 -17.24
N GLY A 162 -14.32 -1.80 -16.63
CA GLY A 162 -14.19 -1.45 -15.21
C GLY A 162 -14.38 -2.61 -14.23
N LYS A 163 -14.61 -3.83 -14.74
CA LYS A 163 -15.00 -5.01 -13.93
C LYS A 163 -14.07 -5.27 -12.73
N TYR A 164 -12.78 -5.02 -12.87
CA TYR A 164 -11.78 -5.30 -11.83
C TYR A 164 -11.18 -4.05 -11.18
N ARG A 165 -11.72 -2.86 -11.44
CA ARG A 165 -11.20 -1.59 -10.91
C ARG A 165 -11.12 -1.57 -9.38
N HIS A 166 -12.09 -2.19 -8.71
CA HIS A 166 -12.17 -2.31 -7.26
C HIS A 166 -10.97 -3.04 -6.60
N LYS A 167 -10.10 -3.69 -7.39
CA LYS A 167 -8.87 -4.33 -6.93
C LYS A 167 -7.66 -3.40 -6.92
N LEU A 168 -7.73 -2.32 -7.72
CA LEU A 168 -6.64 -1.38 -7.92
C LEU A 168 -6.59 -0.31 -6.83
N VAL A 169 -5.36 0.06 -6.48
CA VAL A 169 -5.04 1.23 -5.65
C VAL A 169 -3.98 2.03 -6.39
N LEU A 170 -4.25 3.31 -6.63
CA LEU A 170 -3.23 4.23 -7.14
C LEU A 170 -2.42 4.76 -5.95
N SER A 171 -1.11 4.58 -5.98
CA SER A 171 -0.19 5.06 -4.94
C SER A 171 0.83 5.99 -5.59
N VAL A 172 0.70 7.30 -5.41
CA VAL A 172 1.56 8.29 -6.10
C VAL A 172 2.12 9.33 -5.15
N GLY A 173 3.30 9.86 -5.50
CA GLY A 173 3.86 11.10 -4.96
C GLY A 173 3.02 12.34 -5.35
N TRP A 174 3.52 13.56 -5.17
CA TRP A 174 2.65 14.75 -5.17
C TRP A 174 1.98 15.14 -6.52
N THR A 175 1.27 16.28 -6.47
CA THR A 175 0.38 17.04 -7.39
C THR A 175 -0.67 16.33 -8.24
N THR A 176 -1.89 16.50 -7.73
CA THR A 176 -3.21 16.41 -8.35
C THR A 176 -3.51 17.57 -9.32
N ALA A 177 -3.97 17.24 -10.52
CA ALA A 177 -5.19 17.80 -11.10
C ALA A 177 -5.58 16.96 -12.32
N ASN A 178 -6.63 16.15 -12.18
CA ASN A 178 -7.68 16.07 -13.18
C ASN A 178 -8.94 15.56 -12.48
N ALA A 179 -9.90 16.48 -12.36
CA ALA A 179 -11.23 16.23 -11.85
C ALA A 179 -12.00 15.45 -12.92
N THR A 180 -12.03 14.14 -12.78
CA THR A 180 -13.22 13.34 -13.09
C THR A 180 -13.31 12.30 -11.99
N GLU A 181 -14.28 12.48 -11.12
CA GLU A 181 -14.68 11.51 -10.10
C GLU A 181 -15.01 10.18 -10.80
N GLU A 182 -14.36 9.07 -10.39
CA GLU A 182 -14.99 7.76 -10.07
C GLU A 182 -13.98 6.60 -9.78
N GLU A 183 -14.16 5.98 -8.60
CA GLU A 183 -13.81 4.62 -8.16
C GLU A 183 -12.37 4.03 -8.22
N ILE A 184 -11.31 4.82 -8.05
CA ILE A 184 -9.98 4.28 -7.65
C ILE A 184 -9.65 4.72 -6.22
N TYR A 185 -9.18 3.79 -5.36
CA TYR A 185 -8.61 4.16 -4.07
C TYR A 185 -7.25 4.82 -4.29
N LEU A 186 -7.09 6.07 -3.86
CA LEU A 186 -5.85 6.83 -3.95
C LEU A 186 -5.20 6.87 -2.58
N THR A 187 -3.92 6.53 -2.49
CA THR A 187 -3.16 6.69 -1.24
C THR A 187 -1.95 7.58 -1.44
N PHE A 188 -1.70 8.49 -0.50
CA PHE A 188 -0.49 9.32 -0.48
C PHE A 188 0.56 8.68 0.44
N PRO A 189 1.74 8.28 -0.09
CA PRO A 189 2.83 7.78 0.71
C PRO A 189 3.47 8.94 1.49
N LEU A 190 3.29 8.94 2.81
CA LEU A 190 3.78 9.98 3.70
C LEU A 190 4.76 9.39 4.69
N ARG A 191 5.83 10.13 4.98
CA ARG A 191 6.68 9.81 6.13
C ARG A 191 5.86 10.01 7.40
N ALA A 192 5.67 8.95 8.18
CA ALA A 192 4.79 8.98 9.36
C ALA A 192 5.17 10.10 10.36
N THR A 193 6.47 10.29 10.60
CA THR A 193 7.01 11.34 11.48
C THR A 193 6.81 12.77 10.98
N SER A 194 6.27 12.96 9.78
CA SER A 194 5.92 14.27 9.23
C SER A 194 4.45 14.61 9.31
N VAL A 195 3.58 13.65 9.63
CA VAL A 195 2.12 13.85 9.52
C VAL A 195 1.63 14.88 10.52
N ARG A 196 1.96 14.76 11.81
CA ARG A 196 1.46 15.70 12.85
C ARG A 196 1.77 17.15 12.52
N LYS A 197 3.03 17.45 12.20
CA LYS A 197 3.47 18.82 11.89
C LYS A 197 2.88 19.37 10.59
N SER A 198 2.49 18.50 9.66
CA SER A 198 1.95 18.89 8.35
C SER A 198 0.44 18.70 8.25
N TRP A 199 -0.24 18.32 9.34
CA TRP A 199 -1.65 17.92 9.33
C TRP A 199 -2.59 18.93 8.65
N PRO A 200 -2.49 20.26 8.89
CA PRO A 200 -3.36 21.22 8.23
C PRO A 200 -3.29 21.18 6.69
N ALA A 201 -2.12 20.86 6.14
CA ALA A 201 -1.92 20.75 4.69
C ALA A 201 -2.30 19.36 4.15
N LEU A 202 -2.19 18.32 4.98
CA LEU A 202 -2.47 16.94 4.59
C LEU A 202 -3.96 16.60 4.68
N ARG A 203 -4.66 17.09 5.71
CA ARG A 203 -6.08 16.76 5.95
C ARG A 203 -6.98 16.99 4.74
N PRO A 204 -6.87 18.09 3.95
CA PRO A 204 -7.73 18.28 2.77
C PRO A 204 -7.64 17.14 1.76
N LEU A 205 -6.52 16.40 1.71
CA LEU A 205 -6.37 15.22 0.87
C LEU A 205 -7.31 14.08 1.27
N LEU A 206 -7.81 14.04 2.51
CA LEU A 206 -8.77 13.02 2.95
C LEU A 206 -10.23 13.42 2.72
N GLY A 207 -10.49 14.58 2.08
CA GLY A 207 -11.85 15.02 1.74
C GLY A 207 -12.61 13.98 0.90
N PRO A 208 -12.09 13.53 -0.26
CA PRO A 208 -12.72 12.47 -1.04
C PRO A 208 -12.72 11.13 -0.30
N PRO A 209 -13.83 10.35 -0.24
CA PRO A 209 -13.94 9.14 0.57
C PRO A 209 -13.03 7.99 0.11
N ASN A 210 -12.58 8.03 -1.14
CA ASN A 210 -11.67 7.06 -1.75
C ASN A 210 -10.19 7.43 -1.58
N TYR A 211 -9.85 8.54 -0.90
CA TYR A 211 -8.45 8.94 -0.68
C TYR A 211 -7.96 8.39 0.67
N GLY A 212 -6.66 8.21 0.83
CA GLY A 212 -6.07 7.62 2.03
C GLY A 212 -4.59 7.93 2.17
N PHE A 213 -3.96 7.41 3.21
CA PHE A 213 -2.51 7.56 3.43
C PHE A 213 -1.81 6.21 3.52
N THR A 214 -0.58 6.16 3.03
CA THR A 214 0.37 5.08 3.30
C THR A 214 1.47 5.68 4.14
N LEU A 215 1.43 5.45 5.44
CA LEU A 215 2.41 6.00 6.37
C LEU A 215 3.61 5.08 6.46
N TRP A 216 4.79 5.58 6.08
CA TRP A 216 6.03 4.81 6.16
C TRP A 216 7.00 5.42 7.17
N TRP A 217 7.55 4.57 8.04
CA TRP A 217 8.70 4.89 8.88
C TRP A 217 9.32 3.63 9.51
N ALA A 218 10.49 3.23 9.00
CA ALA A 218 11.19 2.03 9.46
C ALA A 218 12.54 2.30 10.15
N ILE A 219 12.94 3.57 10.32
CA ILE A 219 14.30 3.93 10.79
C ILE A 219 14.43 3.80 12.31
N THR A 220 13.47 4.38 13.05
CA THR A 220 13.44 4.35 14.51
C THR A 220 12.03 4.03 14.98
N GLN A 221 11.89 3.49 16.18
CA GLN A 221 10.56 3.40 16.78
C GLN A 221 9.99 4.82 16.96
N ILE A 222 8.75 5.01 16.51
CA ILE A 222 8.01 6.24 16.76
C ILE A 222 7.60 6.26 18.24
N PRO A 223 7.76 7.39 18.96
CA PRO A 223 7.29 7.52 20.33
C PRO A 223 5.80 7.16 20.48
N ASP A 224 5.43 6.50 21.58
CA ASP A 224 4.06 6.02 21.81
C ASP A 224 3.03 7.18 21.78
N ASP A 225 3.40 8.40 22.19
CA ASP A 225 2.55 9.60 22.12
C ASP A 225 2.33 10.12 20.69
N GLU A 226 3.30 9.91 19.81
CA GLU A 226 3.18 10.20 18.38
C GLU A 226 2.32 9.17 17.67
N MET A 227 2.47 7.88 18.01
CA MET A 227 1.61 6.80 17.52
C MET A 227 0.17 6.97 17.97
N GLU A 228 -0.05 7.35 19.22
CA GLU A 228 -1.35 7.63 19.79
C GLU A 228 -2.06 8.77 19.06
N TRP A 229 -1.33 9.86 18.77
CA TRP A 229 -1.88 10.97 18.00
C TRP A 229 -2.23 10.57 16.57
N LEU A 230 -1.36 9.84 15.87
CA LEU A 230 -1.64 9.33 14.52
C LEU A 230 -2.88 8.46 14.51
N PHE A 231 -2.99 7.52 15.46
CA PHE A 231 -4.11 6.60 15.56
C PHE A 231 -5.42 7.34 15.88
N ASN A 232 -5.42 8.24 16.86
CA ASN A 232 -6.60 9.00 17.21
C ASN A 232 -7.06 9.94 16.08
N THR A 233 -6.11 10.52 15.34
CA THR A 233 -6.42 11.42 14.22
C THR A 233 -6.99 10.68 13.01
N LEU A 234 -6.44 9.51 12.69
CA LEU A 234 -6.72 8.81 11.45
C LEU A 234 -7.75 7.68 11.59
N GLU A 235 -7.95 7.13 12.79
CA GLU A 235 -8.82 5.97 13.01
C GLU A 235 -9.98 6.21 13.98
N ILE A 236 -9.91 7.21 14.88
CA ILE A 236 -10.95 7.46 15.90
C ILE A 236 -11.64 8.81 15.72
N GLU A 237 -10.93 9.82 15.20
CA GLU A 237 -11.42 11.19 15.00
C GLU A 237 -11.67 11.95 16.33
N THR A 238 -10.61 12.20 17.12
CA THR A 238 -10.71 13.00 18.37
C THR A 238 -10.21 14.44 18.25
N HIS A 239 -10.39 15.08 17.09
CA HIS A 239 -10.11 16.52 16.95
C HIS A 239 -11.40 17.27 16.67
N THR A 240 -11.82 18.07 17.66
CA THR A 240 -12.89 19.05 17.52
C THR A 240 -12.45 20.14 16.56
N ASP A 241 -12.90 20.10 15.33
CA ASP A 241 -12.99 21.32 14.54
C ASP A 241 -14.35 21.93 14.82
N GLU A 242 -14.31 23.10 15.45
CA GLU A 242 -15.45 23.99 15.43
C GLU A 242 -15.85 24.22 13.96
N ALA A 243 -17.10 23.85 13.63
CA ALA A 243 -17.75 23.98 12.32
C ALA A 243 -17.53 22.83 11.31
N THR A 244 -18.17 21.68 11.54
CA THR A 244 -19.20 21.13 10.63
C THR A 244 -19.87 19.90 11.27
N ASP A 245 -21.21 19.88 11.26
CA ASP A 245 -22.09 18.92 11.95
C ASP A 245 -22.17 17.54 11.24
N SER A 246 -21.07 17.11 10.61
CA SER A 246 -20.96 15.80 9.96
C SER A 246 -19.60 15.19 10.28
N GLN A 247 -19.54 14.28 11.26
CA GLN A 247 -18.36 13.47 11.55
C GLN A 247 -18.01 12.64 10.31
N SER A 248 -16.85 12.87 9.71
CA SER A 248 -16.36 12.11 8.57
C SER A 248 -15.17 11.28 9.04
N THR A 249 -15.44 10.07 9.55
CA THR A 249 -14.37 9.20 10.03
C THR A 249 -13.39 8.84 8.90
N PHE A 250 -12.09 8.96 9.19
CA PHE A 250 -11.02 8.52 8.28
C PHE A 250 -10.65 7.04 8.46
N ALA A 251 -11.35 6.33 9.34
CA ALA A 251 -11.01 4.97 9.74
C ALA A 251 -10.92 4.00 8.55
N GLY A 252 -9.91 3.14 8.57
CA GLY A 252 -9.68 2.14 7.51
C GLY A 252 -9.21 2.72 6.18
N ARG A 253 -8.76 3.98 6.16
CA ARG A 253 -8.20 4.65 4.97
C ARG A 253 -6.68 4.84 5.07
N THR A 254 -6.06 4.40 6.16
CA THR A 254 -4.61 4.50 6.37
C THR A 254 -3.95 3.11 6.36
N PHE A 255 -2.91 2.96 5.55
CA PHE A 255 -2.00 1.83 5.56
C PHE A 255 -0.77 2.19 6.39
N TYR A 256 -0.48 1.41 7.43
CA TYR A 256 0.63 1.68 8.35
C TYR A 256 1.82 0.75 8.05
N ASP A 257 2.88 1.30 7.46
CA ASP A 257 4.20 0.67 7.31
C ASP A 257 5.17 1.33 8.32
N ILE A 258 4.88 1.16 9.61
CA ILE A 258 5.62 1.80 10.69
C ILE A 258 6.21 0.73 11.61
N LEU A 259 7.52 0.83 11.86
CA LEU A 259 8.20 -0.07 12.79
C LEU A 259 7.59 0.02 14.19
N GLY A 260 7.07 -1.10 14.69
CA GLY A 260 6.50 -1.22 16.04
C GLY A 260 5.03 -0.81 16.16
N PHE A 261 4.32 -0.59 15.04
CA PHE A 261 2.88 -0.33 15.04
C PHE A 261 2.06 -1.49 15.62
N ASP A 262 2.46 -2.74 15.31
CA ASP A 262 1.90 -3.96 15.89
C ASP A 262 1.93 -3.94 17.43
N ARG A 263 3.11 -3.69 18.01
CA ARG A 263 3.28 -3.60 19.47
C ARG A 263 2.48 -2.46 20.09
N PHE A 264 2.32 -1.35 19.37
CA PHE A 264 1.49 -0.23 19.80
C PHE A 264 0.01 -0.66 19.90
N LEU A 265 -0.51 -1.37 18.90
CA LEU A 265 -1.89 -1.86 18.92
C LEU A 265 -2.13 -2.89 20.03
N GLU A 266 -1.19 -3.81 20.26
CA GLU A 266 -1.27 -4.79 21.35
C GLU A 266 -1.36 -4.09 22.72
N LYS A 267 -0.45 -3.15 23.00
CA LYS A 267 -0.48 -2.36 24.24
C LYS A 267 -1.81 -1.63 24.43
N ARG A 268 -2.29 -0.95 23.39
CA ARG A 268 -3.54 -0.20 23.40
C ARG A 268 -4.75 -1.10 23.69
N GLY A 269 -4.80 -2.29 23.09
CA GLY A 269 -5.87 -3.27 23.35
C GLY A 269 -5.87 -3.76 24.80
N HIS A 270 -4.69 -3.97 25.39
CA HIS A 270 -4.56 -4.34 26.79
C HIS A 270 -5.05 -3.22 27.73
N GLU A 271 -4.67 -1.97 27.48
CA GLU A 271 -5.09 -0.81 28.29
C GLU A 271 -6.61 -0.58 28.25
N GLN A 272 -7.25 -0.73 27.09
CA GLN A 272 -8.71 -0.64 26.96
C GLN A 272 -9.43 -1.75 27.74
N SER A 273 -8.88 -2.96 27.76
CA SER A 273 -9.45 -4.09 28.52
C SER A 273 -9.37 -3.87 30.04
N LEU A 274 -8.27 -3.28 30.53
CA LEU A 274 -8.08 -2.94 31.94
C LEU A 274 -9.02 -1.83 32.40
N SER A 275 -9.16 -0.77 31.59
CA SER A 275 -10.09 0.35 31.86
C SER A 275 -11.55 -0.14 31.91
N SER A 276 -11.93 -1.02 30.99
CA SER A 276 -13.29 -1.61 30.95
C SER A 276 -13.58 -2.49 32.16
N ALA A 277 -12.59 -3.24 32.64
CA ALA A 277 -12.72 -4.10 33.83
C ALA A 277 -12.81 -3.29 35.13
N GLN A 278 -12.14 -2.13 35.22
CA GLN A 278 -12.19 -1.23 36.39
C GLN A 278 -13.50 -0.42 36.49
N LEU A 279 -14.18 -0.18 35.37
CA LEU A 279 -15.49 0.48 35.35
C LEU A 279 -16.66 -0.46 35.71
N GLN A 280 -16.40 -1.77 35.74
CA GLN A 280 -17.39 -2.81 36.10
C GLN A 280 -17.25 -3.34 37.54
N SER A 281 -16.27 -2.84 38.30
CA SER A 281 -16.01 -3.15 39.71
C SER A 281 -16.41 -2.01 40.63
#